data_AF-A0A2Z5BWC0-F1
#
_entry.id   AF-A0A2Z5BWC0-F1
#
_cell.length_a   1.000
_cell.length_b   1.000
_cell.length_c   1.000
_cell.angle_alpha   90.00
_cell.angle_beta   90.00
_cell.angle_gamma   90.00
#
_symmetry.space_group_name_H-M   'P 1'
#
loop_
_entity.id
_entity.type
_entity.pdbx_description
1 polymer ?
#
loop_
_entity_poly.entity_id
_entity_poly.type
_entity_poly.pdbx_seq_one_letter_code
_entity_poly.pdbx_strand_id
1 'polypeptide(L)'
;MRVELHLPDKVWAEALDVAEKNYTTVARVIEAAIKDALRPSTMARLEAQARRNHVLQAWGEGLTDAAIAERTGELKQYVSDTRRHAGLPPNRVGQPPRTSHERNRA
;
A
#
# COMPACT_ATOMS: atom_id res chain seq x y z
N MET A 1 -10.16 4.42 -23.73
CA MET A 1 -8.77 4.48 -23.25
C MET A 1 -8.23 3.06 -23.22
N ARG A 2 -7.05 2.80 -23.80
CA ARG A 2 -6.40 1.48 -23.76
C ARG A 2 -5.31 1.54 -22.70
N VAL A 3 -5.32 0.58 -21.78
CA VAL A 3 -4.31 0.43 -20.72
C VAL A 3 -3.68 -0.94 -20.91
N GLU A 4 -2.35 -0.99 -20.88
CA GLU A 4 -1.59 -2.25 -20.90
C GLU A 4 -1.18 -2.59 -19.47
N LEU A 5 -1.51 -3.81 -19.04
CA LEU A 5 -1.25 -4.29 -17.68
C LEU A 5 -0.19 -5.38 -17.73
N HIS A 6 0.92 -5.15 -17.03
CA HIS A 6 1.96 -6.15 -16.80
C HIS A 6 1.69 -6.82 -15.46
N LEU A 7 1.06 -7.98 -15.49
CA LEU A 7 0.80 -8.80 -14.30
C LEU A 7 1.73 -10.02 -14.31
N PRO A 8 2.14 -10.51 -13.12
CA PRO A 8 2.92 -11.75 -13.03
C PRO A 8 2.18 -12.95 -13.63
N ASP A 9 2.91 -13.88 -14.24
CA ASP A 9 2.34 -15.07 -14.90
C ASP A 9 1.41 -15.88 -13.99
N LYS A 10 1.71 -15.95 -12.69
CA LYS A 10 0.86 -16.61 -11.70
C LYS A 10 -0.56 -16.03 -11.68
N VAL A 11 -0.70 -14.70 -11.78
CA VAL A 11 -2.00 -14.04 -11.77
C VAL A 11 -2.77 -14.34 -13.06
N TRP A 12 -2.07 -14.40 -14.20
CA TRP A 12 -2.68 -14.82 -15.47
C TRP A 12 -3.15 -16.27 -15.44
N ALA A 13 -2.36 -17.17 -14.84
CA ALA A 13 -2.72 -18.57 -14.67
C ALA A 13 -3.97 -18.73 -13.79
N GLU A 14 -4.06 -18.00 -12.68
CA GLU A 14 -5.26 -18.00 -11.83
C GLU A 14 -6.50 -17.49 -12.57
N ALA A 15 -6.37 -16.44 -13.39
CA ALA A 15 -7.48 -15.93 -14.20
C ALA A 15 -7.93 -16.92 -15.28
N LEU A 16 -6.99 -17.64 -15.92
CA LEU A 16 -7.27 -18.69 -16.89
C LEU A 16 -8.01 -19.87 -16.26
N ASP A 17 -7.53 -20.36 -15.12
CA ASP A 17 -8.17 -21.43 -14.35
C ASP A 17 -9.63 -21.12 -14.02
N VAL A 18 -9.90 -19.87 -13.60
CA VAL A 18 -11.27 -19.42 -13.32
C VAL A 18 -12.10 -19.36 -14.60
N ALA A 19 -11.53 -18.89 -15.70
CA ALA A 19 -12.23 -18.82 -16.98
C ALA A 19 -12.64 -20.23 -17.47
N GLU A 20 -11.73 -21.19 -17.42
CA GLU A 20 -11.97 -22.58 -17.83
C GLU A 20 -13.04 -23.25 -16.96
N LYS A 21 -12.92 -23.15 -15.63
CA LYS A 21 -13.89 -23.76 -14.68
C LYS A 21 -15.31 -23.22 -14.85
N ASN A 22 -15.45 -21.99 -15.32
CA ASN A 22 -16.74 -21.32 -15.49
C ASN A 22 -17.18 -21.23 -16.95
N TYR A 23 -16.49 -21.93 -17.88
CA TYR A 23 -16.78 -21.91 -19.31
C TYR A 23 -16.93 -20.49 -19.88
N THR A 24 -16.01 -19.60 -19.48
CA THR A 24 -16.02 -18.19 -19.87
C THR A 24 -14.65 -17.75 -20.41
N THR A 25 -14.49 -16.45 -20.67
CA THR A 25 -13.23 -15.90 -21.17
C THR A 25 -12.46 -15.18 -20.06
N VAL A 26 -11.12 -15.16 -20.17
CA VAL A 26 -10.25 -14.38 -19.26
C VAL A 26 -10.68 -12.92 -19.22
N ALA A 27 -11.09 -12.34 -20.36
CA ALA A 27 -11.60 -10.98 -20.41
C ALA A 27 -12.84 -10.77 -19.51
N ARG A 28 -13.77 -11.73 -19.49
CA ARG A 28 -14.96 -11.67 -18.61
C ARG A 28 -14.60 -11.80 -17.13
N VAL A 29 -13.64 -12.65 -16.81
CA VAL A 29 -13.11 -12.79 -15.43
C VAL A 29 -12.49 -11.48 -14.97
N ILE A 30 -11.66 -10.86 -15.81
CA ILE A 30 -11.03 -9.56 -15.51
C ILE A 30 -12.09 -8.46 -15.35
N GLU A 31 -13.08 -8.41 -16.24
CA GLU A 31 -14.18 -7.43 -16.14
C GLU A 31 -14.92 -7.57 -14.80
N ALA A 32 -15.22 -8.80 -14.38
CA ALA A 32 -15.87 -9.07 -13.09
C ALA A 32 -14.99 -8.68 -11.90
N ALA A 33 -13.69 -8.99 -11.94
CA ALA A 33 -12.74 -8.61 -10.90
C ALA A 33 -12.59 -7.09 -10.78
N ILE A 34 -12.53 -6.36 -11.90
CA ILE A 34 -12.49 -4.90 -11.90
C ILE A 34 -13.77 -4.34 -11.26
N LYS A 35 -14.95 -4.85 -11.64
CA LYS A 35 -16.23 -4.42 -11.04
C LYS A 35 -16.28 -4.68 -9.54
N ASP A 36 -15.72 -5.79 -9.06
CA ASP A 36 -15.63 -6.10 -7.63
C ASP A 36 -14.63 -5.17 -6.91
N ALA A 37 -13.48 -4.90 -7.53
CA ALA A 37 -12.47 -4.00 -6.98
C ALA A 37 -12.98 -2.55 -6.82
N LEU A 38 -13.89 -2.12 -7.70
CA LEU A 38 -14.52 -0.79 -7.67
C LEU A 38 -15.67 -0.67 -6.65
N ARG A 39 -16.02 -1.75 -5.93
CA ARG A 39 -17.03 -1.66 -4.87
C ARG A 39 -16.58 -0.70 -3.76
N PRO A 40 -17.50 0.09 -3.15
CA PRO A 40 -17.14 1.08 -2.13
C PRO A 40 -16.33 0.51 -0.96
N SER A 41 -16.64 -0.71 -0.52
CA SER A 41 -15.92 -1.38 0.58
C SER A 41 -14.51 -1.81 0.21
N THR A 42 -14.24 -2.09 -1.06
CA THR A 42 -12.89 -2.42 -1.55
C THR A 42 -12.10 -1.13 -1.78
N MET A 43 -12.72 -0.12 -2.37
CA MET A 43 -12.11 1.20 -2.56
C MET A 43 -11.69 1.83 -1.22
N ALA A 44 -12.56 1.79 -0.20
CA ALA A 44 -12.23 2.30 1.14
C ALA A 44 -11.02 1.59 1.77
N ARG A 45 -10.86 0.27 1.51
CA ARG A 45 -9.68 -0.49 1.95
C ARG A 45 -8.41 -0.06 1.21
N LEU A 46 -8.50 0.15 -0.11
CA LEU A 46 -7.38 0.65 -0.91
C LEU A 46 -6.94 2.06 -0.47
N GLU A 47 -7.90 2.94 -0.21
CA GLU A 47 -7.63 4.29 0.32
C GLU A 47 -6.98 4.24 1.70
N ALA A 48 -7.49 3.41 2.61
CA ALA A 48 -6.88 3.23 3.93
C ALA A 48 -5.43 2.70 3.84
N GLN A 49 -5.18 1.78 2.91
CA GLN A 49 -3.83 1.27 2.64
C GLN A 49 -2.92 2.36 2.04
N ALA A 50 -3.43 3.16 1.11
CA ALA A 50 -2.69 4.27 0.52
C ALA A 50 -2.31 5.33 1.57
N ARG A 51 -3.24 5.70 2.46
CA ARG A 51 -2.99 6.61 3.59
C ARG A 51 -1.89 6.07 4.51
N ARG A 52 -1.98 4.79 4.88
CA ARG A 52 -0.94 4.10 5.66
C ARG A 52 0.43 4.15 4.94
N ASN A 53 0.47 3.82 3.66
CA ASN A 53 1.72 3.80 2.90
C ASN A 53 2.35 5.20 2.81
N HIS A 54 1.54 6.25 2.64
CA HIS A 54 2.03 7.63 2.62
C HIS A 54 2.69 8.03 3.95
N VAL A 55 2.09 7.66 5.08
CA VAL A 55 2.67 7.86 6.42
C VAL A 55 4.02 7.14 6.55
N LEU A 56 4.08 5.87 6.16
CA LEU A 56 5.31 5.06 6.29
C LEU A 56 6.43 5.55 5.36
N GLN A 57 6.08 5.99 4.16
CA GLN A 57 7.02 6.60 3.24
C GLN A 57 7.60 7.90 3.82
N ALA A 58 6.74 8.80 4.33
CA ALA A 58 7.16 10.05 4.95
C ALA A 58 8.06 9.82 6.18
N TRP A 59 7.80 8.76 6.96
CA TRP A 59 8.70 8.33 8.03
C TRP A 59 10.07 7.87 7.50
N GLY A 60 10.09 7.09 6.41
CA GLY A 60 11.31 6.63 5.75
C GLY A 60 12.18 7.76 5.20
N GLU A 61 11.56 8.90 4.87
CA GLU A 61 12.23 10.15 4.50
C GLU A 61 12.81 10.91 5.72
N GLY A 62 12.59 10.42 6.94
CA GLY A 62 13.15 11.01 8.16
C GLY A 62 12.25 12.02 8.88
N LEU A 63 11.01 12.21 8.42
CA LEU A 63 10.10 13.18 9.03
C LEU A 63 9.63 12.73 10.41
N THR A 64 9.43 13.70 11.31
CA THR A 64 8.83 13.44 12.63
C THR A 64 7.33 13.21 12.51
N ASP A 65 6.71 12.55 13.49
CA ASP A 65 5.27 12.29 13.49
C ASP A 65 4.43 13.58 13.31
N ALA A 66 4.93 14.73 13.79
CA ALA A 66 4.29 16.03 13.61
C ALA A 66 4.38 16.55 12.16
N ALA A 67 5.57 16.44 11.54
CA ALA A 67 5.76 16.85 10.15
C ALA A 67 5.05 15.92 9.16
N ILE A 68 4.99 14.62 9.47
CA ILE A 68 4.20 13.66 8.70
C ILE A 68 2.71 14.05 8.77
N ALA A 69 2.17 14.29 9.96
CA ALA A 69 0.77 14.69 10.14
C ALA A 69 0.41 15.93 9.33
N GLU A 70 1.28 16.95 9.34
CA GLU A 70 1.10 18.15 8.52
C GLU A 70 1.13 17.85 7.02
N ARG A 71 2.13 17.07 6.56
CA ARG A 71 2.28 16.71 5.15
C ARG A 71 1.15 15.85 4.62
N THR A 72 0.68 14.89 5.41
CA THR A 72 -0.34 13.92 4.97
C THR A 72 -1.76 14.40 5.27
N GLY A 73 -1.93 15.51 6.02
CA GLY A 73 -3.23 15.97 6.52
C GLY A 73 -3.84 15.04 7.58
N GLU A 74 -3.04 14.17 8.18
CA GLU A 74 -3.49 13.14 9.12
C GLU A 74 -3.42 13.63 10.56
N LEU A 75 -4.18 12.97 11.44
CA LEU A 75 -4.03 13.21 12.88
C LEU A 75 -2.68 12.66 13.37
N LYS A 76 -2.01 13.42 14.24
CA LYS A 76 -0.76 12.98 14.88
C LYS A 76 -0.90 11.62 15.57
N GLN A 77 -2.05 11.35 16.17
CA GLN A 77 -2.37 10.06 16.79
C GLN A 77 -2.37 8.93 15.75
N TYR A 78 -3.01 9.12 14.60
CA TYR A 78 -3.04 8.15 13.51
C TYR A 78 -1.63 7.86 12.98
N VAL A 79 -0.79 8.87 12.81
CA VAL A 79 0.60 8.72 12.39
C VAL A 79 1.40 7.90 13.40
N SER A 80 1.34 8.27 14.68
CA SER A 80 2.03 7.56 15.76
C SER A 80 1.59 6.10 15.84
N ASP A 81 0.29 5.83 15.75
CA ASP A 81 -0.23 4.47 15.80
C ASP A 81 0.18 3.68 14.56
N THR A 82 0.07 4.26 13.36
CA THR A 82 0.52 3.62 12.11
C THR A 82 1.99 3.21 12.18
N ARG A 83 2.85 4.11 12.67
CA ARG A 83 4.27 3.86 12.89
C ARG A 83 4.51 2.73 13.90
N ARG A 84 3.82 2.76 15.05
CA ARG A 84 3.93 1.75 16.11
C ARG A 84 3.48 0.37 15.63
N HIS A 85 2.37 0.28 14.90
CA HIS A 85 1.90 -0.96 14.31
C HIS A 85 2.85 -1.51 13.23
N ALA A 86 3.67 -0.65 12.62
CA ALA A 86 4.74 -1.05 11.72
C ALA A 86 6.07 -1.39 12.43
N GLY A 87 6.13 -1.30 13.76
CA GLY A 87 7.33 -1.58 14.55
C GLY A 87 8.45 -0.52 14.40
N LEU A 88 8.12 0.66 13.88
CA LEU A 88 9.11 1.70 13.59
C LEU A 88 9.32 2.61 14.81
N PRO A 89 10.56 3.01 15.15
CA PRO A 89 10.80 3.95 16.25
C PRO A 89 10.41 5.39 15.87
N PRO A 90 10.15 6.28 16.84
CA PRO A 90 9.87 7.68 16.55
C PRO A 90 11.13 8.38 15.99
N ASN A 91 10.95 9.19 14.95
CA ASN A 91 12.00 10.11 14.49
C ASN A 91 12.07 11.29 15.46
N ARG A 92 13.24 11.57 16.03
CA ARG A 92 13.46 12.64 17.02
C ARG A 92 14.11 13.84 16.34
N VAL A 93 13.63 15.05 16.68
CA VAL A 93 14.24 16.30 16.23
C VAL A 93 15.70 16.34 16.69
N GLY A 94 16.63 16.56 15.76
CA GLY A 94 18.07 16.63 16.04
C GLY A 94 18.84 15.31 15.95
N GLN A 95 18.18 14.18 15.66
CA GLN A 95 18.87 12.96 15.23
C GLN A 95 18.77 12.83 13.71
N PRO A 96 19.88 12.55 13.00
CA PRO A 96 19.81 12.27 11.58
C PRO A 96 18.87 11.07 11.34
N PRO A 97 18.14 11.04 10.21
CA PRO A 97 17.34 9.88 9.87
C PRO A 97 18.24 8.65 9.93
N ARG A 98 17.81 7.61 10.66
CA ARG A 98 18.55 6.35 10.72
C ARG A 98 18.53 5.72 9.33
N THR A 99 19.52 6.06 8.52
CA THR A 99 19.72 5.46 7.21
C THR A 99 19.88 3.96 7.39
N SER A 100 19.25 3.22 6.50
CA SER A 100 19.16 1.75 6.42
C SER A 100 20.51 0.99 6.43
N HIS A 101 21.65 1.67 6.58
CA HIS A 101 22.99 1.10 6.67
C HIS A 101 23.33 0.44 8.03
N GLU A 102 22.53 0.63 9.09
CA GLU A 102 22.76 -0.06 10.38
C GLU A 102 22.27 -1.52 10.42
N ARG A 103 21.64 -2.05 9.35
CA ARG A 103 21.10 -3.43 9.35
C ARG A 103 22.12 -4.55 9.13
N ASN A 104 23.40 -4.24 8.84
CA ASN A 104 24.44 -5.24 8.54
C ASN A 104 25.62 -5.26 9.54
N ARG A 105 25.42 -4.83 10.78
CA ARG A 105 26.39 -5.05 11.87
C ARG A 105 25.68 -5.41 13.17
N ALA A 106 25.29 -6.67 13.28
CA ALA A 106 25.14 -7.39 14.55
C ALA A 106 25.22 -8.89 14.24
#